data_AF-A0A379WLD1-F1
#
_entry.id   AF-A0A379WLD1-F1
#
_cell.length_a   1.000
_cell.length_b   1.000
_cell.length_c   1.000
_cell.angle_alpha   90.00
_cell.angle_beta   90.00
_cell.angle_gamma   90.00
#
_symmetry.space_group_name_H-M   'P 1'
#
loop_
_entity.id
_entity.type
_entity.pdbx_description
1 polymer ?
#
loop_
_entity_poly.entity_id
_entity_poly.type
_entity_poly.pdbx_seq_one_letter_code
_entity_poly.pdbx_strand_id
1 'polypeptide(L)'
;MPIPDYLRDVVDQELLPYVQVKYAGALVLGRYYKEATPAQREAYFAAFREYLKQAYGQALAMYHGQTYQIAPEQPLGDATIVPIRVTIIDPNGRPPVRLDFQWRKNTQTRQLAGV
;
A
#
# COMPACT_ATOMS: atom_id res chain seq x y z
N MET A 1 -2.06 21.53 2.30
CA MET A 1 -3.39 21.68 1.66
C MET A 1 -4.24 20.52 2.19
N PRO A 2 -5.46 20.74 2.71
CA PRO A 2 -6.32 19.62 3.07
C PRO A 2 -6.62 18.82 1.79
N ILE A 3 -6.41 17.51 1.84
CA ILE A 3 -6.76 16.59 0.77
C ILE A 3 -8.29 16.58 0.71
N PRO A 4 -8.93 16.64 -0.48
CA PRO A 4 -10.37 16.41 -0.57
C PRO A 4 -10.73 15.07 0.08
N ASP A 5 -11.70 15.05 0.98
CA ASP A 5 -12.12 13.84 1.71
C ASP A 5 -12.40 12.66 0.75
N TYR A 6 -12.92 12.97 -0.44
CA TYR A 6 -13.13 12.03 -1.53
C TYR A 6 -11.90 11.17 -1.88
N LEU A 7 -10.69 11.74 -1.92
CA LEU A 7 -9.49 10.95 -2.25
C LEU A 7 -9.12 9.98 -1.13
N ARG A 8 -9.48 10.28 0.13
CA ARG A 8 -9.30 9.35 1.25
C ARG A 8 -10.26 8.18 1.13
N ASP A 9 -11.48 8.43 0.67
CA ASP A 9 -12.48 7.39 0.40
C ASP A 9 -12.04 6.47 -0.75
N VAL A 10 -11.53 7.05 -1.85
CA VAL A 10 -10.95 6.27 -2.95
C VAL A 10 -9.83 5.36 -2.45
N VAL A 11 -8.93 5.85 -1.60
CA VAL A 11 -7.87 5.01 -1.01
C VAL A 11 -8.46 3.90 -0.14
N ASP A 12 -9.46 4.21 0.69
CA ASP A 12 -10.09 3.22 1.58
C ASP A 12 -10.82 2.11 0.82
N GLN A 13 -11.41 2.42 -0.33
CA GLN A 13 -12.21 1.51 -1.14
C GLN A 13 -11.38 0.75 -2.18
N GLU A 14 -10.42 1.40 -2.83
CA GLU A 14 -9.71 0.83 -3.99
C GLU A 14 -8.31 0.32 -3.65
N LEU A 15 -7.68 0.81 -2.58
CA LEU A 15 -6.32 0.41 -2.21
C LEU A 15 -6.31 -0.45 -0.94
N LEU A 16 -6.86 0.06 0.16
CA LEU A 16 -6.73 -0.59 1.47
C LEU A 16 -7.33 -2.01 1.59
N PRO A 17 -8.36 -2.43 0.82
CA PRO A 17 -8.84 -3.81 0.89
C PRO A 17 -7.80 -4.84 0.42
N TYR A 18 -6.87 -4.42 -0.44
CA TYR A 18 -5.80 -5.27 -0.94
C TYR A 18 -4.52 -5.19 -0.11
N VAL A 19 -4.47 -4.34 0.92
CA VAL A 19 -3.28 -4.13 1.76
C VAL A 19 -3.46 -4.79 3.12
N GLN A 20 -2.47 -5.58 3.54
CA GLN A 20 -2.40 -6.17 4.88
C GLN A 20 -1.95 -5.12 5.91
N VAL A 21 -2.79 -4.11 6.18
CA VAL A 21 -2.45 -2.93 7.02
C VAL A 21 -1.88 -3.32 8.39
N LYS A 22 -2.47 -4.32 9.06
CA LYS A 22 -1.98 -4.79 10.37
C LYS A 22 -0.60 -5.45 10.28
N TYR A 23 -0.34 -6.18 9.20
CA TYR A 23 0.96 -6.82 8.98
C TYR A 23 2.04 -5.76 8.68
N ALA A 24 1.77 -4.86 7.74
CA ALA A 24 2.64 -3.74 7.42
C ALA A 24 2.96 -2.88 8.65
N GLY A 25 1.93 -2.50 9.42
CA GLY A 25 2.11 -1.73 10.65
C GLY A 25 2.90 -2.48 11.72
N ALA A 26 2.70 -3.79 11.87
CA ALA A 26 3.50 -4.60 12.79
C ALA A 26 4.98 -4.67 12.37
N LEU A 27 5.27 -4.71 11.07
CA LEU A 27 6.64 -4.63 10.55
C LEU A 27 7.29 -3.28 10.88
N VAL A 28 6.55 -2.17 10.74
CA VAL A 28 7.03 -0.82 11.11
C VAL A 28 7.35 -0.73 12.61
N LEU A 29 6.52 -1.32 13.47
CA LEU A 29 6.77 -1.36 14.92
C LEU A 29 7.94 -2.26 15.30
N GLY A 30 8.26 -3.27 14.50
CA GLY A 30 9.38 -4.19 14.76
C GLY A 30 9.29 -4.82 16.15
N ARG A 31 10.36 -4.66 16.95
CA ARG A 31 10.43 -5.22 18.33
C ARG A 31 9.34 -4.67 19.26
N TYR A 32 8.98 -3.39 19.10
CA TYR A 32 8.01 -2.71 19.96
C TYR A 32 6.61 -3.29 19.84
N TYR A 33 6.31 -3.98 18.72
CA TYR A 33 5.05 -4.68 18.57
C TYR A 33 4.84 -5.69 19.71
N LYS A 34 5.86 -6.47 20.05
CA LYS A 34 5.77 -7.51 21.10
C LYS A 34 5.57 -6.93 22.49
N GLU A 35 6.15 -5.76 22.75
CA GLU A 35 6.09 -5.05 24.04
C GLU A 35 4.77 -4.28 24.23
N ALA A 36 4.12 -3.87 23.14
CA ALA A 36 2.87 -3.11 23.20
C ALA A 36 1.70 -3.95 23.74
N THR A 37 0.87 -3.33 24.58
CA THR A 37 -0.38 -3.92 25.07
C THR A 37 -1.43 -4.05 23.95
N PRO A 38 -2.45 -4.91 24.10
CA PRO A 38 -3.53 -5.01 23.11
C PRO A 38 -4.19 -3.67 22.78
N ALA A 39 -4.47 -2.84 23.79
CA ALA A 39 -5.07 -1.51 23.61
C ALA A 39 -4.14 -0.55 22.84
N GLN A 40 -2.84 -0.57 23.11
CA GLN A 40 -1.86 0.24 22.37
C GLN A 40 -1.77 -0.19 20.90
N ARG A 41 -1.80 -1.50 20.63
CA ARG A 41 -1.78 -2.03 19.26
C ARG A 41 -3.04 -1.63 18.50
N GLU A 42 -4.21 -1.71 19.13
CA GLU A 42 -5.47 -1.29 18.52
C GLU A 42 -5.47 0.20 18.16
N ALA A 43 -5.10 1.06 19.11
CA ALA A 43 -4.98 2.49 18.88
C ALA A 43 -3.96 2.81 17.77
N TYR A 44 -2.81 2.13 17.77
CA TYR A 44 -1.80 2.24 16.72
C TYR A 44 -2.36 1.86 15.35
N PHE A 45 -3.02 0.71 15.22
CA PHE A 45 -3.52 0.26 13.92
C PHE A 45 -4.65 1.15 13.38
N ALA A 46 -5.49 1.70 14.26
CA ALA A 46 -6.49 2.69 13.86
C ALA A 46 -5.81 3.95 13.31
N ALA A 47 -4.84 4.50 14.04
CA ALA A 47 -4.08 5.68 13.59
C ALA A 47 -3.27 5.42 12.32
N PHE A 48 -2.65 4.24 12.22
CA PHE A 48 -1.86 3.84 11.05
C PHE A 48 -2.72 3.72 9.80
N ARG A 49 -3.92 3.14 9.89
CA ARG A 49 -4.86 3.08 8.76
C ARG A 49 -5.23 4.49 8.28
N GLU A 50 -5.56 5.39 9.19
CA GLU A 50 -5.92 6.77 8.84
C GLU A 50 -4.76 7.57 8.26
N TYR A 51 -3.53 7.30 8.73
CA TYR A 51 -2.31 7.82 8.14
C TYR A 51 -2.13 7.35 6.70
N LEU A 52 -2.34 6.06 6.40
CA LEU A 52 -2.23 5.54 5.03
C LEU A 52 -3.25 6.22 4.10
N LYS A 53 -4.51 6.37 4.54
CA LYS A 53 -5.54 7.10 3.77
C LYS A 53 -5.07 8.51 3.43
N GLN A 54 -4.51 9.22 4.40
CA GLN A 54 -4.01 10.58 4.20
C GLN A 54 -2.79 10.60 3.27
N ALA A 55 -1.79 9.76 3.50
CA ALA A 55 -0.55 9.74 2.73
C ALA A 55 -0.81 9.41 1.24
N TYR A 56 -1.59 8.36 0.97
CA TYR A 56 -1.91 7.99 -0.40
C TYR A 56 -2.94 8.93 -1.04
N GLY A 57 -3.86 9.50 -0.27
CA GLY A 57 -4.75 10.55 -0.77
C GLY A 57 -3.96 11.79 -1.24
N GLN A 58 -2.92 12.17 -0.51
CA GLN A 58 -2.01 13.25 -0.91
C GLN A 58 -1.23 12.88 -2.17
N ALA A 59 -0.81 11.62 -2.31
CA ALA A 59 -0.15 11.14 -3.52
C ALA A 59 -1.07 11.21 -4.75
N LEU A 60 -2.33 10.79 -4.61
CA LEU A 60 -3.34 10.90 -5.66
C LEU A 60 -3.68 12.36 -6.00
N ALA A 61 -3.66 13.26 -5.02
CA ALA A 61 -3.87 14.69 -5.26
C ALA A 61 -2.77 15.33 -6.12
N MET A 62 -1.59 14.71 -6.24
CA MET A 62 -0.53 15.15 -7.13
C MET A 62 -0.76 14.73 -8.59
N TYR A 63 -1.84 14.00 -8.88
CA TYR A 63 -2.18 13.59 -10.24
C TYR A 63 -2.44 14.79 -11.15
N HIS A 64 -1.76 14.82 -12.28
CA HIS A 64 -1.90 15.84 -13.32
C HIS A 64 -1.83 15.24 -14.73
N GLY A 65 -2.40 14.04 -14.90
CA GLY A 65 -2.47 13.35 -16.19
C GLY A 65 -1.41 12.27 -16.40
N GLN A 66 -0.74 11.81 -15.33
CA GLN A 66 0.16 10.66 -15.42
C GLN A 66 -0.59 9.42 -15.91
N THR A 67 0.11 8.55 -16.64
CA THR A 67 -0.36 7.19 -16.89
C THR A 67 0.44 6.21 -16.05
N TYR A 68 0.03 4.94 -16.02
CA TYR A 68 0.77 3.90 -15.33
C TYR A 68 0.99 2.68 -16.23
N GLN A 69 2.11 2.00 -15.99
CA GLN A 69 2.43 0.72 -16.62
C GLN A 69 2.75 -0.30 -15.53
N ILE A 70 2.03 -1.41 -15.53
CA ILE A 70 2.29 -2.55 -14.63
C ILE A 70 3.30 -3.47 -15.32
N ALA A 71 4.24 -4.02 -14.54
CA ALA A 71 5.15 -5.04 -15.03
C ALA A 71 4.37 -6.25 -15.59
N PRO A 72 4.88 -6.90 -16.64
CA PRO A 72 4.23 -8.08 -17.20
C PRO A 72 4.14 -9.19 -16.15
N GLU A 73 3.06 -9.96 -16.22
CA GLU A 73 2.87 -11.12 -15.36
C GLU A 73 4.05 -12.08 -15.47
N GLN A 74 4.49 -12.60 -14.33
CA GLN A 74 5.56 -13.58 -14.22
C GLN A 74 5.03 -14.83 -13.53
N PRO A 75 5.50 -16.04 -13.90
CA PRO A 75 5.18 -17.25 -13.17
C PRO A 75 5.57 -17.10 -11.71
N LEU A 76 4.60 -17.25 -10.79
CA LEU A 76 4.83 -17.05 -9.36
C LEU A 76 5.67 -18.19 -8.74
N GLY A 77 5.64 -19.38 -9.34
CA GLY A 77 6.29 -20.58 -8.79
C GLY A 77 5.91 -20.81 -7.32
N ASP A 78 6.94 -21.10 -6.52
CA ASP A 78 6.83 -21.30 -5.07
C ASP A 78 7.08 -20.01 -4.26
N ALA A 79 7.16 -18.85 -4.93
CA ALA A 79 7.41 -17.58 -4.26
C ALA A 79 6.26 -17.22 -3.29
N THR A 80 6.64 -16.87 -2.06
CA THR A 80 5.70 -16.41 -1.03
C THR A 80 5.58 -14.89 -0.99
N ILE A 81 6.56 -14.18 -1.53
CA ILE A 81 6.60 -12.73 -1.72
C ILE A 81 6.88 -12.46 -3.20
N VAL A 82 6.07 -11.59 -3.80
CA VAL A 82 6.07 -11.27 -5.23
C VAL A 82 6.12 -9.75 -5.37
N PRO A 83 7.22 -9.18 -5.88
CA PRO A 83 7.26 -7.76 -6.19
C PRO A 83 6.52 -7.49 -7.52
N ILE A 84 5.54 -6.59 -7.50
CA ILE A 84 4.85 -6.10 -8.70
C ILE A 84 5.21 -4.63 -8.89
N ARG A 85 5.93 -4.35 -9.97
CA ARG A 85 6.33 -2.99 -10.33
C ARG A 85 5.20 -2.27 -11.06
N VAL A 86 4.90 -1.07 -10.59
CA VAL A 86 4.08 -0.08 -11.28
C VAL A 86 4.97 1.11 -11.60
N THR A 87 5.01 1.51 -12.87
CA THR A 87 5.75 2.69 -13.33
C THR A 87 4.75 3.79 -13.64
N ILE A 88 4.85 4.91 -12.94
CA ILE A 88 4.08 6.12 -13.22
C ILE A 88 4.83 6.94 -14.27
N ILE A 89 4.15 7.27 -15.36
CA ILE A 89 4.70 7.94 -16.53
C ILE A 89 4.09 9.34 -16.60
N ASP A 90 4.96 10.36 -16.58
CA ASP A 90 4.53 11.75 -16.67
C ASP A 90 4.43 12.21 -18.14
N PRO A 91 3.28 12.77 -18.57
CA PRO A 91 3.11 13.23 -19.95
C PRO A 91 3.99 14.43 -20.29
N ASN A 92 4.47 15.17 -19.28
CA ASN A 92 5.30 16.37 -19.46
C ASN A 92 6.81 16.06 -19.43
N GLY A 93 7.19 14.78 -19.52
CA GLY A 93 8.59 14.36 -19.67
C GLY A 93 9.42 14.32 -18.39
N ARG A 94 8.79 14.39 -17.21
CA ARG A 94 9.49 14.12 -15.95
C ARG A 94 9.93 12.65 -15.90
N PRO A 95 11.06 12.32 -15.23
CA PRO A 95 11.50 10.94 -15.07
C PRO A 95 10.39 10.06 -14.48
N PRO A 96 10.20 8.82 -15.00
CA PRO A 96 9.18 7.91 -14.48
C PRO A 96 9.43 7.55 -13.02
N VAL A 97 8.36 7.47 -12.23
CA VAL A 97 8.41 7.02 -10.83
C VAL A 97 8.13 5.53 -10.78
N ARG A 98 9.03 4.75 -10.17
CA ARG A 98 8.87 3.29 -10.03
C ARG A 98 8.41 2.95 -8.62
N LEU A 99 7.29 2.24 -8.53
CA LEU A 99 6.70 1.74 -7.29
C LEU A 99 6.73 0.22 -7.32
N ASP A 100 7.52 -0.39 -6.45
CA ASP A 100 7.60 -1.84 -6.31
C ASP A 100 6.71 -2.29 -5.15
N PHE A 101 5.49 -2.74 -5.46
CA PHE A 101 4.55 -3.24 -4.46
C PHE A 101 4.91 -4.67 -4.07
N GLN A 102 5.07 -4.91 -2.77
CA GLN A 102 5.32 -6.25 -2.26
C GLN A 102 3.99 -6.95 -2.06
N TRP A 103 3.78 -8.09 -2.72
CA TRP A 103 2.59 -8.90 -2.55
C TRP A 103 2.97 -10.19 -1.85
N ARG A 104 2.25 -10.53 -0.79
CA ARG A 104 2.43 -11.79 -0.10
C ARG A 104 1.30 -12.74 -0.45
N LYS A 105 1.67 -13.97 -0.80
CA LYS A 105 0.73 -15.06 -1.00
C LYS A 105 0.24 -15.58 0.34
N ASN A 106 -1.07 -15.53 0.55
CA ASN A 106 -1.69 -16.24 1.66
C ASN A 106 -1.62 -17.74 1.39
N THR A 107 -0.92 -18.48 2.24
CA THR A 107 -0.70 -19.92 2.07
C THR A 107 -1.97 -20.75 2.27
N GLN A 108 -3.00 -20.20 2.92
CA GLN A 108 -4.28 -20.86 3.17
C GLN A 108 -5.29 -20.59 2.04
N THR A 109 -5.40 -19.34 1.57
CA THR A 109 -6.40 -18.96 0.55
C THR A 109 -5.83 -18.89 -0.87
N ARG A 110 -4.51 -19.01 -1.04
CA ARG A 110 -3.76 -18.79 -2.30
C ARG A 110 -3.92 -17.40 -2.94
N GLN A 111 -4.58 -16.46 -2.28
CA GLN A 111 -4.74 -15.08 -2.74
C GLN A 111 -3.49 -14.25 -2.43
N LEU A 112 -3.19 -13.28 -3.30
CA LEU A 112 -2.15 -12.27 -3.06
C LEU A 112 -2.76 -11.07 -2.34
N ALA A 113 -2.04 -10.53 -1.35
CA ALA A 113 -2.36 -9.24 -0.76
C ALA A 113 -1.08 -8.42 -0.54
N GLY A 114 -1.14 -7.13 -0.81
CA GLY A 114 -0.06 -6.18 -0.62
C GLY A 114 0.39 -6.11 0.83
N VAL A 115 1.69 -5.99 1.07
CA VAL A 115 2.31 -5.86 2.39
C VAL A 115 3.16 -4.60 2.49
#